data_AF-A0AA41H3Z7-F1
#
_entry.id   AF-A0AA41H3Z7-F1
#
_cell.length_a   1.000
_cell.length_b   1.000
_cell.length_c   1.000
_cell.angle_alpha   90.00
_cell.angle_beta   90.00
_cell.angle_gamma   90.00
#
_symmetry.space_group_name_H-M   'P 1'
#
loop_
_entity.id
_entity.type
_entity.pdbx_description
1 polymer ?
#
loop_
_entity_poly.entity_id
_entity_poly.type
_entity_poly.pdbx_seq_one_letter_code
_entity_poly.pdbx_strand_id
1 'polypeptide(L)'
;MKLSTLLSATLCLSAAMCAAQAQQSPRQLANAAGTALEKKDYAAAISAYRAAREGGYRDATLMYFLAEANLKAGHHAEALAALENGVAEGMRLADVLNEEPELEPLRGNPRWPAIVKRAVANEDAYQAAHADPAQFKFITSDIDRFWKVYEQLPASGAPAQLLDQQYLDAGSVGLQGFVARRIVSGANLYATISKRPKYYAAIRPLTLQVNQSEPAVRAAMRKFKGMYDKATFPDVYFLIGAMNSGGTASQDGLLIGTEMFTMAPGVPTDELTPWHKNGINSFALMPSLVTHELMHFQQKMSPQNLLGHAIKEGGADFVASLVVQGNFNEKLYVYGYAHEAELKQEFFAAMRGSDMSKWLYGGANEASGRPADLGYFMGFRICQAYYQNARDKKQAIVDILNIKDFERLLAGSGYQRPQ
;
A
#
# COMPACT_ATOMS: atom_id res chain seq x y z
N MET A 1 -16.33 19.34 -77.21
CA MET A 1 -15.93 19.65 -75.82
C MET A 1 -17.00 19.09 -74.90
N LYS A 2 -16.63 18.06 -74.12
CA LYS A 2 -17.39 17.33 -73.08
C LYS A 2 -17.77 18.30 -71.92
N LEU A 3 -18.78 18.17 -71.06
CA LEU A 3 -19.64 17.05 -70.62
C LEU A 3 -20.91 17.63 -69.91
N SER A 4 -22.08 17.06 -70.22
CA SER A 4 -23.34 16.83 -69.44
C SER A 4 -23.50 17.19 -67.94
N THR A 5 -24.66 17.81 -67.63
CA THR A 5 -25.67 17.58 -66.55
C THR A 5 -25.35 16.69 -65.34
N LEU A 6 -25.70 17.18 -64.11
CA LEU A 6 -26.57 16.47 -63.14
C LEU A 6 -26.93 17.33 -61.91
N LEU A 7 -28.24 17.52 -61.71
CA LEU A 7 -28.90 17.84 -60.44
C LEU A 7 -29.27 16.49 -59.78
N SER A 8 -28.92 16.24 -58.52
CA SER A 8 -29.75 15.53 -57.51
C SER A 8 -29.00 15.28 -56.19
N ALA A 9 -29.64 15.72 -55.12
CA ALA A 9 -29.62 15.29 -53.72
C ALA A 9 -28.66 14.17 -53.28
N THR A 10 -27.87 14.43 -52.22
CA THR A 10 -28.00 13.65 -50.97
C THR A 10 -27.50 14.44 -49.77
N LEU A 11 -28.41 14.64 -48.83
CA LEU A 11 -28.15 14.94 -47.42
C LEU A 11 -27.29 13.82 -46.80
N CYS A 12 -26.62 14.12 -45.69
CA CYS A 12 -25.90 13.21 -44.80
C CYS A 12 -24.49 12.77 -45.27
N LEU A 13 -23.46 13.43 -44.74
CA LEU A 13 -22.47 12.74 -43.90
C LEU A 13 -21.72 13.76 -43.00
N SER A 14 -22.46 14.43 -42.12
CA SER A 14 -21.91 14.82 -40.82
C SER A 14 -21.84 13.56 -39.96
N ALA A 15 -20.89 12.67 -40.26
CA ALA A 15 -20.62 11.48 -39.46
C ALA A 15 -19.26 11.63 -38.77
N ALA A 16 -19.34 12.21 -37.57
CA ALA A 16 -18.53 11.87 -36.41
C ALA A 16 -17.05 11.51 -36.68
N MET A 17 -16.20 12.53 -36.75
CA MET A 17 -14.91 12.49 -36.06
C MET A 17 -15.11 12.85 -34.58
N CYS A 18 -16.04 12.17 -33.91
CA CYS A 18 -15.86 11.91 -32.49
C CYS A 18 -14.94 10.70 -32.45
N ALA A 19 -13.63 10.94 -32.35
CA ALA A 19 -12.80 9.96 -31.68
C ALA A 19 -13.50 9.71 -30.34
N ALA A 20 -14.15 8.56 -30.19
CA ALA A 20 -14.74 8.16 -28.93
C ALA A 20 -13.58 8.18 -27.94
N GLN A 21 -13.49 9.25 -27.13
CA GLN A 21 -12.69 9.21 -25.93
C GLN A 21 -13.23 8.00 -25.19
N ALA A 22 -12.43 6.95 -25.11
CA ALA A 22 -12.80 5.75 -24.37
C ALA A 22 -13.27 6.23 -23.00
N GLN A 23 -14.53 5.97 -22.69
CA GLN A 23 -15.12 6.38 -21.42
C GLN A 23 -14.21 5.84 -20.32
N GLN A 24 -13.79 6.71 -19.41
CA GLN A 24 -12.89 6.34 -18.33
C GLN A 24 -13.49 5.17 -17.54
N SER A 25 -12.66 4.19 -17.20
CA SER A 25 -13.10 3.09 -16.36
C SER A 25 -13.51 3.59 -14.97
N PRO A 26 -14.35 2.84 -14.23
CA PRO A 26 -14.71 3.20 -12.86
C PRO A 26 -13.49 3.43 -11.95
N ARG A 27 -12.41 2.64 -12.12
CA ARG A 27 -11.12 2.84 -11.44
C ARG A 27 -10.46 4.14 -11.87
N GLN A 28 -10.39 4.43 -13.17
CA GLN A 28 -9.79 5.68 -13.67
C GLN A 28 -10.54 6.91 -13.13
N LEU A 29 -11.86 6.83 -13.02
CA LEU A 29 -12.69 7.87 -12.40
C LEU A 29 -12.34 8.03 -10.91
N ALA A 30 -12.17 6.95 -10.16
CA ALA A 30 -11.75 7.00 -8.76
C ALA A 30 -10.34 7.64 -8.59
N ASN A 31 -9.39 7.29 -9.45
CA ASN A 31 -8.06 7.90 -9.45
C ASN A 31 -8.12 9.40 -9.77
N ALA A 32 -8.91 9.78 -10.79
CA ALA A 32 -9.12 11.17 -11.16
C ALA A 32 -9.78 11.96 -10.01
N ALA A 33 -10.72 11.34 -9.29
CA ALA A 33 -11.36 11.94 -8.13
C ALA A 33 -10.36 12.23 -6.99
N GLY A 34 -9.45 11.29 -6.70
CA GLY A 34 -8.36 11.49 -5.74
C GLY A 34 -7.44 12.65 -6.13
N THR A 35 -7.03 12.70 -7.40
CA THR A 35 -6.22 13.83 -7.92
C THR A 35 -6.97 15.16 -7.83
N ALA A 36 -8.27 15.19 -8.12
CA ALA A 36 -9.09 16.40 -8.01
C ALA A 36 -9.20 16.87 -6.55
N LEU A 37 -9.39 15.92 -5.61
CA LEU A 37 -9.43 16.20 -4.17
C LEU A 37 -8.11 16.81 -3.68
N GLU A 38 -6.95 16.26 -4.07
CA GLU A 38 -5.62 16.81 -3.75
C GLU A 38 -5.43 18.23 -4.30
N LYS A 39 -5.99 18.51 -5.49
CA LYS A 39 -5.97 19.83 -6.13
C LYS A 39 -7.03 20.79 -5.58
N LYS A 40 -7.82 20.37 -4.59
CA LYS A 40 -8.93 21.12 -4.00
C LYS A 40 -10.06 21.46 -4.98
N ASP A 41 -10.15 20.71 -6.10
CA ASP A 41 -11.29 20.75 -7.01
C ASP A 41 -12.36 19.77 -6.51
N TYR A 42 -13.07 20.19 -5.46
CA TYR A 42 -14.02 19.34 -4.77
C TYR A 42 -15.23 18.98 -5.66
N ALA A 43 -15.64 19.87 -6.57
CA ALA A 43 -16.74 19.59 -7.48
C ALA A 43 -16.39 18.47 -8.46
N ALA A 44 -15.20 18.52 -9.06
CA ALA A 44 -14.72 17.44 -9.92
C ALA A 44 -14.52 16.13 -9.13
N ALA A 45 -13.96 16.21 -7.91
CA ALA A 45 -13.78 15.05 -7.05
C ALA A 45 -15.11 14.35 -6.71
N ILE A 46 -16.12 15.10 -6.27
CA ILE A 46 -17.45 14.57 -5.94
C ILE A 46 -18.08 13.89 -7.16
N SER A 47 -18.06 14.56 -8.32
CA SER A 47 -18.62 14.03 -9.56
C SER A 47 -17.94 12.71 -9.97
N ALA A 48 -16.61 12.69 -9.95
CA ALA A 48 -15.83 11.53 -10.35
C ALA A 48 -15.96 10.35 -9.37
N TYR A 49 -16.00 10.59 -8.04
CA TYR A 49 -16.26 9.54 -7.06
C TYR A 49 -17.66 8.92 -7.23
N ARG A 50 -18.70 9.73 -7.50
CA ARG A 50 -20.05 9.22 -7.78
C ARG A 50 -20.07 8.39 -9.05
N ALA A 51 -19.49 8.89 -10.14
CA ALA A 51 -19.42 8.15 -11.41
C ALA A 51 -18.63 6.84 -11.27
N ALA A 52 -17.52 6.84 -10.54
CA ALA A 52 -16.76 5.63 -10.22
C ALA A 52 -17.62 4.61 -9.47
N ARG A 53 -18.37 5.07 -8.47
CA ARG A 53 -19.28 4.23 -7.69
C ARG A 53 -20.41 3.66 -8.55
N GLU A 54 -21.08 4.49 -9.34
CA GLU A 54 -22.14 4.08 -10.26
C GLU A 54 -21.63 3.07 -11.30
N GLY A 55 -20.41 3.28 -11.78
CA GLY A 55 -19.72 2.37 -12.70
C GLY A 55 -19.29 1.03 -12.10
N GLY A 56 -19.47 0.81 -10.79
CA GLY A 56 -19.17 -0.46 -10.15
C GLY A 56 -17.85 -0.52 -9.39
N TYR A 57 -17.14 0.60 -9.19
CA TYR A 57 -15.95 0.62 -8.33
C TYR A 57 -16.36 0.46 -6.86
N ARG A 58 -15.67 -0.43 -6.12
CA ARG A 58 -16.07 -0.90 -4.78
C ARG A 58 -14.93 -0.86 -3.74
N ASP A 59 -13.96 0.02 -3.90
CA ASP A 59 -12.92 0.24 -2.88
C ASP A 59 -13.52 0.63 -1.52
N ALA A 60 -12.99 0.06 -0.44
CA ALA A 60 -13.50 0.21 0.92
C ALA A 60 -13.43 1.65 1.46
N THR A 61 -12.60 2.50 0.87
CA THR A 61 -12.36 3.89 1.30
C THR A 61 -12.99 4.93 0.39
N LEU A 62 -13.54 4.56 -0.77
CA LEU A 62 -14.14 5.51 -1.72
C LEU A 62 -15.21 6.40 -1.07
N MET A 63 -16.09 5.81 -0.26
CA MET A 63 -17.20 6.56 0.35
C MET A 63 -16.71 7.53 1.43
N TYR A 64 -15.60 7.22 2.10
CA TYR A 64 -14.92 8.15 3.00
C TYR A 64 -14.36 9.35 2.22
N PHE A 65 -13.65 9.13 1.12
CA PHE A 65 -13.11 10.24 0.32
C PHE A 65 -14.21 11.08 -0.36
N LEU A 66 -15.33 10.45 -0.75
CA LEU A 66 -16.51 11.19 -1.19
C LEU A 66 -17.08 12.06 -0.06
N ALA A 67 -17.14 11.55 1.17
CA ALA A 67 -17.58 12.32 2.32
C ALA A 67 -16.64 13.50 2.59
N GLU A 68 -15.33 13.28 2.57
CA GLU A 68 -14.31 14.31 2.71
C GLU A 68 -14.47 15.41 1.66
N ALA A 69 -14.62 15.04 0.39
CA ALA A 69 -14.80 16.00 -0.71
C ALA A 69 -16.07 16.84 -0.53
N ASN A 70 -17.20 16.22 -0.12
CA ASN A 70 -18.44 16.95 0.18
C ASN A 70 -18.27 17.89 1.37
N LEU A 71 -17.60 17.44 2.43
CA LEU A 71 -17.38 18.24 3.63
C LEU A 71 -16.52 19.48 3.32
N LYS A 72 -15.42 19.30 2.56
CA LYS A 72 -14.57 20.42 2.12
C LYS A 72 -15.27 21.38 1.14
N ALA A 73 -16.33 20.93 0.46
CA ALA A 73 -17.21 21.76 -0.35
C ALA A 73 -18.34 22.46 0.45
N GLY A 74 -18.47 22.20 1.75
CA GLY A 74 -19.56 22.71 2.59
C GLY A 74 -20.88 21.92 2.50
N HIS A 75 -20.88 20.78 1.80
CA HIS A 75 -22.05 19.90 1.61
C HIS A 75 -22.17 18.90 2.77
N HIS A 76 -22.47 19.39 3.96
CA HIS A 76 -22.42 18.57 5.20
C HIS A 76 -23.43 17.41 5.20
N ALA A 77 -24.62 17.60 4.62
CA ALA A 77 -25.65 16.57 4.55
C ALA A 77 -25.24 15.42 3.64
N GLU A 78 -24.64 15.74 2.49
CA GLU A 78 -24.11 14.79 1.51
C GLU A 78 -22.87 14.07 2.05
N ALA A 79 -22.01 14.77 2.80
CA ALA A 79 -20.88 14.15 3.48
C ALA A 79 -21.35 13.08 4.47
N LEU A 80 -22.35 13.40 5.29
CA LEU A 80 -22.94 12.46 6.24
C LEU A 80 -23.60 11.26 5.54
N ALA A 81 -24.35 11.50 4.46
CA ALA A 81 -24.96 10.45 3.65
C ALA A 81 -23.93 9.53 2.99
N ALA A 82 -22.80 10.08 2.55
CA ALA A 82 -21.70 9.28 2.03
C ALA A 82 -21.10 8.35 3.10
N LEU A 83 -20.91 8.83 4.33
CA LEU A 83 -20.44 7.99 5.45
C LEU A 83 -21.43 6.89 5.81
N GLU A 84 -22.73 7.20 5.85
CA GLU A 84 -23.78 6.20 6.12
C GLU A 84 -23.81 5.08 5.08
N ASN A 85 -23.74 5.45 3.80
CA ASN A 85 -23.65 4.51 2.71
C ASN A 85 -22.36 3.67 2.83
N GLY A 86 -21.22 4.29 3.15
CA GLY A 86 -19.97 3.59 3.37
C GLY A 86 -20.08 2.53 4.47
N VAL A 87 -20.62 2.88 5.65
CA VAL A 87 -20.75 1.90 6.75
C VAL A 87 -21.85 0.86 6.48
N ALA A 88 -22.87 1.17 5.69
CA ALA A 88 -23.87 0.19 5.24
C ALA A 88 -23.26 -0.86 4.31
N GLU A 89 -22.18 -0.51 3.61
CA GLU A 89 -21.46 -1.38 2.67
C GLU A 89 -20.22 -2.06 3.29
N GLY A 90 -20.02 -1.91 4.59
CA GLY A 90 -18.95 -2.61 5.32
C GLY A 90 -17.70 -1.78 5.62
N MET A 91 -17.70 -0.45 5.42
CA MET A 91 -16.58 0.40 5.80
C MET A 91 -16.26 0.26 7.31
N ARG A 92 -14.96 0.08 7.64
CA ARG A 92 -14.46 -0.25 8.99
C ARG A 92 -13.69 0.86 9.71
N LEU A 93 -13.78 2.09 9.19
CA LEU A 93 -12.94 3.23 9.59
C LEU A 93 -13.37 3.90 10.91
N ALA A 94 -13.74 3.13 11.93
CA ALA A 94 -14.24 3.68 13.20
C ALA A 94 -13.23 4.61 13.91
N ASP A 95 -11.95 4.23 13.92
CA ASP A 95 -10.89 5.03 14.54
C ASP A 95 -10.74 6.39 13.81
N VAL A 96 -10.73 6.37 12.47
CA VAL A 96 -10.70 7.57 11.61
C VAL A 96 -11.91 8.48 11.88
N LEU A 97 -13.12 7.92 11.93
CA LEU A 97 -14.32 8.71 12.23
C LEU A 97 -14.18 9.47 13.57
N ASN A 98 -13.63 8.83 14.59
CA ASN A 98 -13.49 9.39 15.93
C ASN A 98 -12.29 10.32 16.12
N GLU A 99 -11.23 10.15 15.34
CA GLU A 99 -9.96 10.87 15.55
C GLU A 99 -9.74 11.99 14.51
N GLU A 100 -10.22 11.86 13.27
CA GLU A 100 -9.92 12.83 12.21
C GLU A 100 -10.54 14.22 12.44
N PRO A 101 -9.73 15.28 12.62
CA PRO A 101 -10.22 16.62 12.90
C PRO A 101 -11.15 17.17 11.82
N GLU A 102 -10.94 16.80 10.56
CA GLU A 102 -11.75 17.23 9.43
C GLU A 102 -13.22 16.85 9.59
N LEU A 103 -13.52 15.76 10.29
CA LEU A 103 -14.89 15.27 10.48
C LEU A 103 -15.61 15.92 11.68
N GLU A 104 -14.94 16.74 12.48
CA GLU A 104 -15.50 17.43 13.64
C GLU A 104 -16.85 18.11 13.36
N PRO A 105 -17.05 18.83 12.22
CA PRO A 105 -18.33 19.46 11.92
C PRO A 105 -19.52 18.50 11.80
N LEU A 106 -19.28 17.20 11.60
CA LEU A 106 -20.32 16.18 11.46
C LEU A 106 -20.67 15.48 12.78
N ARG A 107 -19.77 15.51 13.77
CA ARG A 107 -19.88 14.71 15.00
C ARG A 107 -21.07 15.07 15.89
N GLY A 108 -21.53 16.32 15.83
CA GLY A 108 -22.71 16.80 16.54
C GLY A 108 -24.05 16.36 15.92
N ASN A 109 -24.03 15.73 14.74
CA ASN A 109 -25.27 15.32 14.08
C ASN A 109 -25.93 14.12 14.80
N PRO A 110 -27.27 14.10 15.00
CA PRO A 110 -27.96 12.98 15.65
C PRO A 110 -27.78 11.61 14.99
N ARG A 111 -27.41 11.56 13.70
CA ARG A 111 -27.17 10.32 12.95
C ARG A 111 -25.75 9.78 13.16
N TRP A 112 -24.81 10.62 13.60
CA TRP A 112 -23.40 10.27 13.77
C TRP A 112 -23.15 9.04 14.66
N PRO A 113 -23.80 8.90 15.85
CA PRO A 113 -23.57 7.74 16.70
C PRO A 113 -23.92 6.40 16.02
N ALA A 114 -24.93 6.39 15.12
CA ALA A 114 -25.30 5.20 14.37
C ALA A 114 -24.24 4.82 13.32
N ILE A 115 -23.62 5.82 12.68
CA ILE A 115 -22.53 5.62 11.71
C ILE A 115 -21.33 4.98 12.41
N VAL A 116 -20.87 5.58 13.52
CA VAL A 116 -19.73 5.06 14.29
C VAL A 116 -20.02 3.66 14.82
N LYS A 117 -21.21 3.44 15.39
CA LYS A 117 -21.61 2.10 15.88
C LYS A 117 -21.58 1.05 14.77
N ARG A 118 -22.02 1.40 13.55
CA ARG A 118 -21.97 0.48 12.41
C ARG A 118 -20.53 0.22 11.97
N ALA A 119 -19.68 1.24 11.89
CA ALA A 119 -18.27 1.07 11.54
C ALA A 119 -17.53 0.14 12.53
N VAL A 120 -17.79 0.29 13.85
CA VAL A 120 -17.25 -0.61 14.88
C VAL A 120 -17.76 -2.04 14.67
N ALA A 121 -19.05 -2.22 14.44
CA ALA A 121 -19.61 -3.55 14.18
C ALA A 121 -19.03 -4.22 12.92
N ASN A 122 -18.74 -3.44 11.87
CA ASN A 122 -18.09 -3.94 10.67
C ASN A 122 -16.64 -4.38 10.95
N GLU A 123 -15.90 -3.60 11.74
CA GLU A 123 -14.55 -3.94 12.18
C GLU A 123 -14.53 -5.22 13.02
N ASP A 124 -15.42 -5.32 14.02
CA ASP A 124 -15.54 -6.52 14.87
C ASP A 124 -15.87 -7.76 14.05
N ALA A 125 -16.82 -7.64 13.10
CA ALA A 125 -17.19 -8.73 12.21
C ALA A 125 -16.01 -9.16 11.32
N TYR A 126 -15.25 -8.21 10.79
CA TYR A 126 -14.06 -8.50 9.98
C TYR A 126 -12.98 -9.19 10.80
N GLN A 127 -12.67 -8.68 12.01
CA GLN A 127 -11.69 -9.29 12.89
C GLN A 127 -12.09 -10.72 13.27
N ALA A 128 -13.37 -10.96 13.59
CA ALA A 128 -13.86 -12.30 13.88
C ALA A 128 -13.71 -13.26 12.69
N ALA A 129 -14.02 -12.79 11.47
CA ALA A 129 -13.87 -13.59 10.25
C ALA A 129 -12.40 -13.86 9.86
N HIS A 130 -11.47 -13.01 10.31
CA HIS A 130 -10.05 -13.08 9.98
C HIS A 130 -9.17 -13.38 11.21
N ALA A 131 -9.73 -13.98 12.26
CA ALA A 131 -9.00 -14.29 13.50
C ALA A 131 -8.13 -15.55 13.38
N ASP A 132 -8.45 -16.45 12.43
CA ASP A 132 -7.78 -17.72 12.22
C ASP A 132 -6.74 -17.61 11.08
N PRO A 133 -5.44 -17.80 11.36
CA PRO A 133 -4.39 -17.76 10.34
C PRO A 133 -4.47 -18.90 9.31
N ALA A 134 -5.40 -19.84 9.43
CA ALA A 134 -5.68 -20.83 8.39
C ALA A 134 -6.64 -20.33 7.30
N GLN A 135 -7.42 -19.28 7.56
CA GLN A 135 -8.55 -18.88 6.68
C GLN A 135 -8.21 -17.80 5.65
N PHE A 136 -7.14 -17.04 5.85
CA PHE A 136 -6.75 -16.02 4.87
C PHE A 136 -6.40 -16.65 3.51
N LYS A 137 -6.77 -15.95 2.44
CA LYS A 137 -6.49 -16.37 1.07
C LYS A 137 -5.11 -15.89 0.63
N PHE A 138 -4.45 -16.75 -0.13
CA PHE A 138 -3.18 -16.47 -0.78
C PHE A 138 -3.47 -16.31 -2.29
N ILE A 139 -3.56 -15.07 -2.76
CA ILE A 139 -4.16 -14.74 -4.06
C ILE A 139 -3.07 -14.34 -5.05
N THR A 140 -2.90 -15.13 -6.11
CA THR A 140 -1.86 -14.92 -7.14
C THR A 140 -2.41 -14.68 -8.53
N SER A 141 -3.74 -14.60 -8.68
CA SER A 141 -4.42 -14.52 -9.98
C SER A 141 -3.99 -13.32 -10.82
N ASP A 142 -3.53 -12.24 -10.18
CA ASP A 142 -3.08 -11.05 -10.89
C ASP A 142 -1.69 -11.21 -11.53
N ILE A 143 -0.84 -12.12 -11.02
CA ILE A 143 0.42 -12.48 -11.70
C ILE A 143 0.11 -13.19 -13.03
N ASP A 144 -0.81 -14.16 -13.01
CA ASP A 144 -1.23 -14.86 -14.23
C ASP A 144 -1.88 -13.89 -15.23
N ARG A 145 -2.72 -12.98 -14.73
CA ARG A 145 -3.34 -11.93 -15.54
C ARG A 145 -2.28 -11.03 -16.17
N PHE A 146 -1.31 -10.56 -15.39
CA PHE A 146 -0.24 -9.71 -15.88
C PHE A 146 0.51 -10.39 -17.04
N TRP A 147 0.95 -11.63 -16.86
CA TRP A 147 1.74 -12.31 -17.89
C TRP A 147 0.96 -12.61 -19.17
N LYS A 148 -0.36 -12.89 -19.07
CA LYS A 148 -1.25 -13.00 -20.24
C LYS A 148 -1.34 -11.68 -21.02
N VAL A 149 -1.38 -10.56 -20.32
CA VAL A 149 -1.41 -9.22 -20.96
C VAL A 149 -0.03 -8.85 -21.49
N TYR A 150 1.04 -9.18 -20.77
CA TYR A 150 2.43 -8.92 -21.14
C TYR A 150 2.78 -9.51 -22.51
N GLU A 151 2.35 -10.75 -22.79
CA GLU A 151 2.57 -11.42 -24.07
C GLU A 151 1.94 -10.68 -25.27
N GLN A 152 0.87 -9.92 -25.03
CA GLN A 152 0.16 -9.16 -26.05
C GLN A 152 0.77 -7.77 -26.29
N LEU A 153 1.62 -7.26 -25.38
CA LEU A 153 2.18 -5.90 -25.47
C LEU A 153 2.94 -5.62 -26.77
N PRO A 154 3.84 -6.50 -27.26
CA PRO A 154 4.65 -6.20 -28.45
C PRO A 154 3.83 -6.04 -29.73
N ALA A 155 2.66 -6.68 -29.81
CA ALA A 155 1.77 -6.63 -30.96
C ALA A 155 0.66 -5.58 -30.83
N SER A 156 0.54 -4.94 -29.66
CA SER A 156 -0.55 -4.01 -29.37
C SER A 156 -0.28 -2.63 -29.96
N GLY A 157 -1.25 -2.10 -30.71
CA GLY A 157 -1.25 -0.69 -31.15
C GLY A 157 -1.58 0.31 -30.03
N ALA A 158 -2.04 -0.17 -28.87
CA ALA A 158 -2.42 0.65 -27.72
C ALA A 158 -2.06 -0.03 -26.39
N PRO A 159 -0.76 -0.26 -26.09
CA PRO A 159 -0.32 -1.08 -24.96
C PRO A 159 -0.71 -0.53 -23.60
N ALA A 160 -0.76 0.80 -23.43
CA ALA A 160 -1.22 1.43 -22.21
C ALA A 160 -2.70 1.12 -21.91
N GLN A 161 -3.55 1.24 -22.93
CA GLN A 161 -4.98 0.94 -22.82
C GLN A 161 -5.22 -0.56 -22.58
N LEU A 162 -4.42 -1.41 -23.23
CA LEU A 162 -4.46 -2.85 -23.01
C LEU A 162 -4.17 -3.22 -21.56
N LEU A 163 -3.16 -2.61 -20.93
CA LEU A 163 -2.86 -2.80 -19.51
C LEU A 163 -3.96 -2.24 -18.61
N ASP A 164 -4.48 -1.05 -18.91
CA ASP A 164 -5.61 -0.49 -18.15
C ASP A 164 -6.79 -1.45 -18.14
N GLN A 165 -7.22 -1.95 -19.31
CA GLN A 165 -8.44 -2.76 -19.43
C GLN A 165 -8.26 -4.22 -18.96
N GLN A 166 -7.20 -4.89 -19.42
CA GLN A 166 -7.07 -6.34 -19.20
C GLN A 166 -6.30 -6.70 -17.93
N TYR A 167 -5.51 -5.77 -17.39
CA TYR A 167 -4.77 -6.00 -16.14
C TYR A 167 -5.34 -5.18 -14.98
N LEU A 168 -5.36 -3.85 -15.10
CA LEU A 168 -5.70 -2.99 -13.96
C LEU A 168 -7.20 -2.98 -13.65
N ASP A 169 -8.08 -2.78 -14.63
CA ASP A 169 -9.53 -2.74 -14.43
C ASP A 169 -10.10 -4.13 -14.11
N ALA A 170 -9.52 -5.18 -14.70
CA ALA A 170 -9.92 -6.57 -14.45
C ALA A 170 -9.24 -7.20 -13.22
N GLY A 171 -8.40 -6.45 -12.52
CA GLY A 171 -7.61 -6.89 -11.38
C GLY A 171 -8.43 -7.28 -10.15
N SER A 172 -7.84 -8.09 -9.27
CA SER A 172 -8.43 -8.34 -7.95
C SER A 172 -8.58 -7.05 -7.13
N VAL A 173 -9.33 -7.11 -6.03
CA VAL A 173 -9.46 -6.00 -5.08
C VAL A 173 -8.09 -5.52 -4.60
N GLY A 174 -7.15 -6.43 -4.35
CA GLY A 174 -5.78 -6.05 -3.98
C GLY A 174 -5.04 -5.28 -5.07
N LEU A 175 -5.18 -5.69 -6.34
CA LEU A 175 -4.61 -4.92 -7.45
C LEU A 175 -5.27 -3.55 -7.57
N GLN A 176 -6.59 -3.42 -7.42
CA GLN A 176 -7.25 -2.11 -7.41
C GLN A 176 -6.66 -1.18 -6.36
N GLY A 177 -6.51 -1.67 -5.12
CA GLY A 177 -5.91 -0.92 -4.01
C GLY A 177 -4.45 -0.51 -4.24
N PHE A 178 -3.71 -1.26 -5.05
CA PHE A 178 -2.32 -0.95 -5.39
C PHE A 178 -2.21 0.09 -6.51
N VAL A 179 -3.25 0.31 -7.32
CA VAL A 179 -3.12 1.20 -8.49
C VAL A 179 -2.96 2.66 -8.09
N ALA A 180 -3.88 3.26 -7.34
CA ALA A 180 -3.97 4.72 -7.18
C ALA A 180 -2.64 5.38 -6.75
N ARG A 181 -1.88 4.75 -5.85
CA ARG A 181 -0.63 5.29 -5.28
C ARG A 181 0.66 4.58 -5.72
N ARG A 182 0.57 3.50 -6.51
CA ARG A 182 1.75 2.75 -6.98
C ARG A 182 1.78 2.65 -8.49
N ILE A 183 0.88 1.88 -9.09
CA ILE A 183 0.90 1.64 -10.54
C ILE A 183 0.44 2.87 -11.32
N VAL A 184 -0.49 3.64 -10.75
CA VAL A 184 -1.13 4.85 -11.29
C VAL A 184 -2.00 4.60 -12.51
N SER A 185 -1.42 4.07 -13.59
CA SER A 185 -2.11 3.83 -14.86
C SER A 185 -1.40 2.79 -15.72
N GLY A 186 -2.12 2.26 -16.71
CA GLY A 186 -1.52 1.40 -17.74
C GLY A 186 -0.39 2.09 -18.50
N ALA A 187 -0.47 3.42 -18.69
CA ALA A 187 0.60 4.21 -19.30
C ALA A 187 1.88 4.24 -18.45
N ASN A 188 1.76 4.46 -17.14
CA ASN A 188 2.91 4.43 -16.24
C ASN A 188 3.52 3.02 -16.16
N LEU A 189 2.68 1.99 -16.05
CA LEU A 189 3.14 0.60 -16.04
C LEU A 189 3.87 0.23 -17.34
N TYR A 190 3.30 0.59 -18.50
CA TYR A 190 3.93 0.35 -19.80
C TYR A 190 5.28 1.05 -19.93
N ALA A 191 5.36 2.32 -19.49
CA ALA A 191 6.62 3.07 -19.49
C ALA A 191 7.69 2.43 -18.59
N THR A 192 7.28 1.85 -17.45
CA THR A 192 8.18 1.12 -16.55
C THR A 192 8.69 -0.17 -17.18
N ILE A 193 7.79 -0.96 -17.79
CA ILE A 193 8.14 -2.22 -18.47
C ILE A 193 9.06 -1.97 -19.66
N SER A 194 8.72 -0.98 -20.51
CA SER A 194 9.46 -0.67 -21.74
C SER A 194 10.89 -0.21 -21.49
N LYS A 195 11.18 0.33 -20.30
CA LYS A 195 12.55 0.71 -19.88
C LYS A 195 13.36 -0.47 -19.35
N ARG A 196 12.73 -1.61 -19.07
CA ARG A 196 13.33 -2.77 -18.40
C ARG A 196 12.97 -4.11 -19.08
N PRO A 197 13.04 -4.23 -20.42
CA PRO A 197 12.55 -5.41 -21.12
C PRO A 197 13.29 -6.69 -20.72
N LYS A 198 14.62 -6.65 -20.53
CA LYS A 198 15.40 -7.83 -20.13
C LYS A 198 15.04 -8.27 -18.71
N TYR A 199 14.88 -7.31 -17.80
CA TYR A 199 14.48 -7.61 -16.43
C TYR A 199 13.11 -8.28 -16.39
N TYR A 200 12.09 -7.70 -17.02
CA TYR A 200 10.74 -8.27 -17.04
C TYR A 200 10.71 -9.66 -17.71
N ALA A 201 11.46 -9.86 -18.80
CA ALA A 201 11.56 -11.18 -19.42
C ALA A 201 12.15 -12.25 -18.47
N ALA A 202 13.16 -11.87 -17.67
CA ALA A 202 13.86 -12.79 -16.77
C ALA A 202 13.07 -13.14 -15.50
N ILE A 203 12.23 -12.23 -14.98
CA ILE A 203 11.56 -12.43 -13.69
C ILE A 203 10.27 -13.27 -13.79
N ARG A 204 9.72 -13.46 -15.00
CA ARG A 204 8.48 -14.24 -15.21
C ARG A 204 8.48 -15.60 -14.50
N PRO A 205 9.44 -16.51 -14.71
CA PRO A 205 9.45 -17.80 -14.04
C PRO A 205 9.55 -17.71 -12.51
N LEU A 206 10.12 -16.63 -11.97
CA LEU A 206 10.25 -16.42 -10.52
C LEU A 206 8.93 -15.96 -9.91
N THR A 207 8.27 -14.98 -10.54
CA THR A 207 6.99 -14.45 -10.04
C THR A 207 5.88 -15.51 -10.06
N LEU A 208 5.87 -16.41 -11.06
CA LEU A 208 4.93 -17.54 -11.13
C LEU A 208 5.13 -18.58 -10.01
N GLN A 209 6.24 -18.53 -9.27
CA GLN A 209 6.54 -19.45 -8.17
C GLN A 209 6.13 -18.89 -6.80
N VAL A 210 5.40 -17.78 -6.74
CA VAL A 210 5.10 -17.11 -5.46
C VAL A 210 4.41 -18.00 -4.42
N ASN A 211 3.60 -18.96 -4.89
CA ASN A 211 2.93 -19.95 -4.04
C ASN A 211 3.90 -20.83 -3.23
N GLN A 212 5.16 -20.97 -3.65
CA GLN A 212 6.17 -21.71 -2.88
C GLN A 212 6.45 -21.06 -1.51
N SER A 213 6.17 -19.77 -1.34
CA SER A 213 6.35 -19.05 -0.08
C SER A 213 5.19 -19.26 0.92
N GLU A 214 4.03 -19.75 0.45
CA GLU A 214 2.81 -19.85 1.25
C GLU A 214 2.96 -20.69 2.54
N PRO A 215 3.61 -21.88 2.53
CA PRO A 215 3.78 -22.66 3.75
C PRO A 215 4.55 -21.91 4.86
N ALA A 216 5.60 -21.17 4.48
CA ALA A 216 6.40 -20.38 5.40
C ALA A 216 5.63 -19.16 5.92
N VAL A 217 4.86 -18.48 5.06
CA VAL A 217 3.96 -17.38 5.46
C VAL A 217 2.91 -17.88 6.47
N ARG A 218 2.22 -18.98 6.16
CA ARG A 218 1.22 -19.57 7.08
C ARG A 218 1.83 -20.00 8.41
N ALA A 219 3.06 -20.51 8.41
CA ALA A 219 3.79 -20.84 9.63
C ALA A 219 4.10 -19.59 10.48
N ALA A 220 4.56 -18.51 9.86
CA ALA A 220 4.81 -17.23 10.52
C ALA A 220 3.51 -16.65 11.12
N MET A 221 2.41 -16.67 10.37
CA MET A 221 1.10 -16.20 10.86
C MET A 221 0.58 -17.01 12.06
N ARG A 222 0.72 -18.34 12.05
CA ARG A 222 0.38 -19.18 13.21
C ARG A 222 1.24 -18.85 14.43
N LYS A 223 2.55 -18.66 14.23
CA LYS A 223 3.45 -18.28 15.32
C LYS A 223 3.07 -16.91 15.89
N PHE A 224 2.76 -15.95 15.03
CA PHE A 224 2.29 -14.63 15.44
C PHE A 224 0.97 -14.70 16.22
N LYS A 225 0.00 -15.52 15.79
CA LYS A 225 -1.26 -15.73 16.55
C LYS A 225 -1.01 -16.18 17.98
N GLY A 226 -0.02 -17.05 18.22
CA GLY A 226 0.33 -17.50 19.57
C GLY A 226 0.95 -16.41 20.46
N MET A 227 1.48 -15.36 19.85
CA MET A 227 2.12 -14.22 20.54
C MET A 227 1.17 -13.03 20.71
N TYR A 228 0.21 -12.86 19.81
CA TYR A 228 -0.76 -11.77 19.80
C TYR A 228 -2.17 -12.31 19.52
N ASP A 229 -2.93 -12.56 20.59
CA ASP A 229 -4.23 -13.24 20.51
C ASP A 229 -5.27 -12.44 19.69
N LYS A 230 -5.12 -11.11 19.60
CA LYS A 230 -5.97 -10.19 18.81
C LYS A 230 -5.54 -10.03 17.34
N ALA A 231 -4.57 -10.81 16.86
CA ALA A 231 -4.10 -10.74 15.48
C ALA A 231 -5.24 -10.96 14.47
N THR A 232 -5.24 -10.14 13.42
CA THR A 232 -6.14 -10.24 12.27
C THR A 232 -5.35 -10.63 11.03
N PHE A 233 -5.79 -11.64 10.28
CA PHE A 233 -5.08 -12.18 9.12
C PHE A 233 -5.83 -11.82 7.83
N PRO A 234 -5.53 -10.66 7.20
CA PRO A 234 -6.13 -10.30 5.94
C PRO A 234 -5.68 -11.23 4.80
N ASP A 235 -6.47 -11.24 3.71
CA ASP A 235 -6.05 -11.83 2.44
C ASP A 235 -4.74 -11.19 1.94
N VAL A 236 -3.90 -12.01 1.30
CA VAL A 236 -2.62 -11.59 0.74
C VAL A 236 -2.69 -11.65 -0.78
N TYR A 237 -2.46 -10.51 -1.42
CA TYR A 237 -2.56 -10.33 -2.86
C TYR A 237 -1.16 -10.14 -3.46
N PHE A 238 -0.81 -11.00 -4.41
CA PHE A 238 0.43 -10.93 -5.16
C PHE A 238 0.17 -10.44 -6.57
N LEU A 239 0.90 -9.40 -6.95
CA LEU A 239 0.72 -8.68 -8.21
C LEU A 239 2.07 -8.26 -8.80
N ILE A 240 2.03 -7.75 -10.02
CA ILE A 240 3.16 -7.07 -10.67
C ILE A 240 2.90 -5.57 -10.67
N GLY A 241 3.74 -4.83 -9.97
CA GLY A 241 3.67 -3.39 -9.80
C GLY A 241 4.51 -2.61 -10.82
N ALA A 242 4.82 -1.36 -10.45
CA ALA A 242 5.59 -0.43 -11.26
C ALA A 242 7.02 -0.22 -10.71
N MET A 243 7.62 -1.24 -10.09
CA MET A 243 9.00 -1.21 -9.55
C MET A 243 9.21 -0.11 -8.51
N ASN A 244 8.22 0.18 -7.67
CA ASN A 244 8.30 1.26 -6.68
C ASN A 244 7.86 0.87 -5.26
N SER A 245 7.45 -0.38 -5.02
CA SER A 245 7.00 -0.86 -3.70
C SER A 245 7.07 -2.39 -3.67
N GLY A 246 7.73 -2.93 -2.66
CA GLY A 246 7.76 -4.38 -2.40
C GLY A 246 6.47 -4.87 -1.75
N GLY A 247 5.93 -4.12 -0.79
CA GLY A 247 4.68 -4.40 -0.12
C GLY A 247 3.98 -3.13 0.35
N THR A 248 2.69 -3.25 0.68
CA THR A 248 1.94 -2.30 1.49
C THR A 248 0.70 -2.98 2.09
N ALA A 249 0.21 -2.49 3.21
CA ALA A 249 -1.08 -2.90 3.79
C ALA A 249 -2.19 -1.89 3.44
N SER A 250 -3.40 -2.40 3.17
CA SER A 250 -4.62 -1.61 2.95
C SER A 250 -5.78 -2.13 3.80
N GLN A 251 -6.97 -1.51 3.69
CA GLN A 251 -8.20 -2.04 4.29
C GLN A 251 -8.66 -3.37 3.66
N ASP A 252 -8.19 -3.71 2.46
CA ASP A 252 -8.61 -4.92 1.74
C ASP A 252 -7.61 -6.08 1.89
N GLY A 253 -6.37 -5.77 2.26
CA GLY A 253 -5.40 -6.76 2.71
C GLY A 253 -3.96 -6.37 2.49
N LEU A 254 -3.07 -7.38 2.37
CA LEU A 254 -1.65 -7.16 2.11
C LEU A 254 -1.40 -7.20 0.60
N LEU A 255 -0.73 -6.18 0.07
CA LEU A 255 -0.54 -5.98 -1.36
C LEU A 255 0.96 -6.08 -1.68
N ILE A 256 1.35 -7.13 -2.39
CA ILE A 256 2.76 -7.51 -2.58
C ILE A 256 3.18 -7.33 -4.03
N GLY A 257 4.09 -6.38 -4.26
CA GLY A 257 4.79 -6.14 -5.52
C GLY A 257 5.85 -7.21 -5.75
N THR A 258 5.44 -8.31 -6.39
CA THR A 258 6.28 -9.51 -6.52
C THR A 258 7.50 -9.26 -7.39
N GLU A 259 7.45 -8.29 -8.30
CA GLU A 259 8.58 -7.92 -9.16
C GLU A 259 9.79 -7.48 -8.35
N MET A 260 9.61 -6.88 -7.17
CA MET A 260 10.70 -6.42 -6.32
C MET A 260 11.44 -7.57 -5.61
N PHE A 261 10.90 -8.80 -5.60
CA PHE A 261 11.44 -9.96 -4.88
C PHE A 261 11.89 -11.08 -5.83
N THR A 262 12.65 -10.69 -6.87
CA THR A 262 13.06 -11.55 -7.98
C THR A 262 14.57 -11.56 -8.21
N MET A 263 15.36 -11.09 -7.24
CA MET A 263 16.82 -11.17 -7.32
C MET A 263 17.26 -12.65 -7.30
N ALA A 264 17.88 -13.10 -8.39
CA ALA A 264 18.41 -14.45 -8.54
C ALA A 264 19.58 -14.46 -9.55
N PRO A 265 20.44 -15.50 -9.53
CA PRO A 265 21.41 -15.70 -10.60
C PRO A 265 20.76 -15.69 -11.98
N GLY A 266 21.33 -14.94 -12.92
CA GLY A 266 20.80 -14.81 -14.28
C GLY A 266 19.73 -13.74 -14.48
N VAL A 267 19.25 -13.08 -13.42
CA VAL A 267 18.35 -11.92 -13.56
C VAL A 267 19.19 -10.66 -13.85
N PRO A 268 19.04 -10.03 -15.03
CA PRO A 268 19.85 -8.88 -15.43
C PRO A 268 19.44 -7.64 -14.64
N THR A 269 20.41 -6.87 -14.14
CA THR A 269 20.15 -5.63 -13.39
C THR A 269 20.76 -4.40 -14.06
N ASP A 270 21.28 -4.52 -15.29
CA ASP A 270 21.85 -3.41 -16.07
C ASP A 270 20.82 -2.32 -16.37
N GLU A 271 19.54 -2.68 -16.49
CA GLU A 271 18.42 -1.76 -16.73
C GLU A 271 17.88 -1.11 -15.44
N LEU A 272 18.41 -1.48 -14.27
CA LEU A 272 17.95 -1.00 -12.97
C LEU A 272 18.79 0.18 -12.46
N THR A 273 18.11 1.17 -11.88
CA THR A 273 18.78 2.28 -11.19
C THR A 273 19.44 1.80 -9.88
N PRO A 274 20.38 2.56 -9.30
CA PRO A 274 20.97 2.22 -8.00
C PRO A 274 19.93 1.99 -6.90
N TRP A 275 18.87 2.81 -6.86
CA TRP A 275 17.77 2.64 -5.91
C TRP A 275 17.09 1.27 -6.07
N HIS A 276 16.77 0.84 -7.29
CA HIS A 276 16.19 -0.47 -7.52
C HIS A 276 17.16 -1.58 -7.11
N LYS A 277 18.44 -1.50 -7.49
CA LYS A 277 19.45 -2.53 -7.14
C LYS A 277 19.61 -2.72 -5.64
N ASN A 278 19.42 -1.65 -4.87
CA ASN A 278 19.45 -1.69 -3.41
C ASN A 278 18.14 -2.23 -2.80
N GLY A 279 16.99 -1.96 -3.44
CA GLY A 279 15.67 -2.34 -2.92
C GLY A 279 15.16 -3.72 -3.37
N ILE A 280 15.61 -4.24 -4.51
CA ILE A 280 15.20 -5.58 -4.96
C ILE A 280 15.81 -6.65 -4.05
N ASN A 281 15.06 -7.73 -3.83
CA ASN A 281 15.40 -8.80 -2.91
C ASN A 281 15.20 -10.19 -3.53
N SER A 282 15.75 -11.21 -2.89
CA SER A 282 15.53 -12.61 -3.30
C SER A 282 14.13 -13.07 -2.93
N PHE A 283 13.57 -13.95 -3.76
CA PHE A 283 12.29 -14.61 -3.49
C PHE A 283 12.27 -15.35 -2.13
N ALA A 284 13.42 -15.84 -1.67
CA ALA A 284 13.54 -16.51 -0.37
C ALA A 284 13.14 -15.61 0.82
N LEU A 285 13.16 -14.29 0.65
CA LEU A 285 12.79 -13.30 1.68
C LEU A 285 11.32 -12.87 1.60
N MET A 286 10.53 -13.42 0.68
CA MET A 286 9.10 -13.14 0.56
C MET A 286 8.33 -13.37 1.87
N PRO A 287 8.56 -14.47 2.63
CA PRO A 287 7.88 -14.64 3.92
C PRO A 287 8.18 -13.53 4.93
N SER A 288 9.40 -12.99 4.91
CA SER A 288 9.83 -11.87 5.77
C SER A 288 9.06 -10.60 5.43
N LEU A 289 8.95 -10.27 4.15
CA LEU A 289 8.16 -9.13 3.66
C LEU A 289 6.68 -9.25 4.03
N VAL A 290 6.04 -10.37 3.71
CA VAL A 290 4.59 -10.56 3.99
C VAL A 290 4.32 -10.43 5.49
N THR A 291 5.22 -10.92 6.33
CA THR A 291 5.11 -10.79 7.78
C THR A 291 5.30 -9.35 8.25
N HIS A 292 6.21 -8.59 7.65
CA HIS A 292 6.37 -7.16 7.92
C HIS A 292 5.10 -6.38 7.59
N GLU A 293 4.52 -6.60 6.40
CA GLU A 293 3.25 -5.95 6.02
C GLU A 293 2.08 -6.36 6.93
N LEU A 294 2.08 -7.62 7.39
CA LEU A 294 1.11 -8.07 8.39
C LEU A 294 1.22 -7.26 9.68
N MET A 295 2.43 -6.86 10.09
CA MET A 295 2.60 -6.02 11.29
C MET A 295 1.99 -4.65 11.06
N HIS A 296 2.24 -4.02 9.92
CA HIS A 296 1.59 -2.76 9.57
C HIS A 296 0.06 -2.86 9.56
N PHE A 297 -0.50 -4.00 9.15
CA PHE A 297 -1.94 -4.23 9.23
C PHE A 297 -2.46 -4.30 10.68
N GLN A 298 -1.65 -4.77 11.63
CA GLN A 298 -2.02 -4.74 13.06
C GLN A 298 -1.84 -3.36 13.71
N GLN A 299 -0.95 -2.53 13.14
CA GLN A 299 -0.51 -1.32 13.81
C GLN A 299 -1.60 -0.26 13.85
N LYS A 300 -1.92 0.20 15.05
CA LYS A 300 -2.83 1.34 15.28
C LYS A 300 -2.03 2.52 15.81
N MET A 301 -1.35 3.21 14.91
CA MET A 301 -0.40 4.28 15.22
C MET A 301 -0.58 5.48 14.31
N SER A 302 -0.36 6.68 14.86
CA SER A 302 -0.32 7.94 14.11
C SER A 302 1.00 8.69 14.40
N PRO A 303 2.12 8.27 13.77
CA PRO A 303 3.42 8.91 13.99
C PRO A 303 3.43 10.35 13.49
N GLN A 304 4.03 11.25 14.27
CA GLN A 304 4.09 12.70 13.99
C GLN A 304 5.51 13.22 13.71
N ASN A 305 6.52 12.44 14.06
CA ASN A 305 7.93 12.80 13.97
C ASN A 305 8.80 11.58 13.68
N LEU A 306 10.10 11.80 13.51
CA LEU A 306 11.06 10.77 13.13
C LEU A 306 11.07 9.59 14.11
N LEU A 307 10.96 9.84 15.42
CA LEU A 307 10.86 8.78 16.44
C LEU A 307 9.65 7.86 16.16
N GLY A 308 8.48 8.46 15.95
CA GLY A 308 7.26 7.70 15.70
C GLY A 308 7.33 6.87 14.43
N HIS A 309 7.84 7.44 13.34
CA HIS A 309 7.98 6.71 12.08
C HIS A 309 9.04 5.61 12.18
N ALA A 310 10.18 5.87 12.82
CA ALA A 310 11.19 4.85 13.06
C ALA A 310 10.61 3.68 13.88
N ILE A 311 9.91 3.94 14.98
CA ILE A 311 9.25 2.89 15.78
C ILE A 311 8.21 2.13 14.96
N LYS A 312 7.43 2.81 14.11
CA LYS A 312 6.45 2.15 13.24
C LYS A 312 7.12 1.13 12.30
N GLU A 313 8.12 1.58 11.54
CA GLU A 313 8.82 0.76 10.54
C GLU A 313 9.70 -0.31 11.20
N GLY A 314 10.57 0.09 12.13
CA GLY A 314 11.48 -0.81 12.84
C GLY A 314 10.76 -1.75 13.80
N GLY A 315 9.61 -1.35 14.35
CA GLY A 315 8.75 -2.20 15.16
C GLY A 315 8.11 -3.32 14.33
N ALA A 316 7.71 -3.03 13.09
CA ALA A 316 7.23 -4.04 12.15
C ALA A 316 8.33 -5.07 11.83
N ASP A 317 9.54 -4.61 11.50
CA ASP A 317 10.71 -5.49 11.30
C ASP A 317 11.01 -6.35 12.54
N PHE A 318 10.98 -5.73 13.73
CA PHE A 318 11.28 -6.43 14.98
C PHE A 318 10.27 -7.54 15.26
N VAL A 319 8.97 -7.25 15.24
CA VAL A 319 7.96 -8.26 15.54
C VAL A 319 7.94 -9.34 14.45
N ALA A 320 8.15 -8.98 13.18
CA ALA A 320 8.32 -9.94 12.10
C ALA A 320 9.51 -10.89 12.36
N SER A 321 10.65 -10.36 12.79
CA SER A 321 11.86 -11.16 13.09
C SER A 321 11.65 -12.21 14.20
N LEU A 322 10.65 -12.01 15.07
CA LEU A 322 10.30 -12.99 16.10
C LEU A 322 9.60 -14.22 15.51
N VAL A 323 8.96 -14.11 14.34
CA VAL A 323 8.06 -15.16 13.82
C VAL A 323 8.51 -15.79 12.51
N VAL A 324 9.37 -15.13 11.74
CA VAL A 324 9.86 -15.61 10.44
C VAL A 324 11.38 -15.50 10.34
N GLN A 325 12.00 -16.42 9.61
CA GLN A 325 13.43 -16.35 9.29
C GLN A 325 13.67 -15.44 8.09
N GLY A 326 14.88 -14.87 8.03
CA GLY A 326 15.29 -13.95 6.97
C GLY A 326 14.86 -12.51 7.26
N ASN A 327 15.67 -11.58 6.76
CA ASN A 327 15.45 -10.15 6.87
C ASN A 327 15.70 -9.50 5.50
N PHE A 328 14.65 -9.03 4.82
CA PHE A 328 14.79 -8.35 3.53
C PHE A 328 15.55 -7.01 3.62
N ASN A 329 15.72 -6.49 4.84
CA ASN A 329 16.54 -5.33 5.16
C ASN A 329 17.93 -5.73 5.69
N GLU A 330 18.40 -6.98 5.62
CA GLU A 330 19.64 -7.44 6.29
C GLU A 330 20.86 -6.51 6.10
N LYS A 331 21.11 -6.02 4.88
CA LYS A 331 22.20 -5.08 4.57
C LYS A 331 22.17 -3.82 5.46
N LEU A 332 20.97 -3.29 5.69
CA LEU A 332 20.74 -2.15 6.56
C LEU A 332 21.17 -2.43 8.00
N TYR A 333 20.77 -3.61 8.51
CA TYR A 333 21.03 -4.01 9.88
C TYR A 333 22.50 -4.31 10.13
N VAL A 334 23.20 -4.95 9.17
CA VAL A 334 24.66 -5.19 9.26
C VAL A 334 25.41 -3.87 9.44
N TYR A 335 25.09 -2.85 8.63
CA TYR A 335 25.66 -1.51 8.81
C TYR A 335 25.23 -0.91 10.16
N GLY A 336 23.94 -0.99 10.49
CA GLY A 336 23.38 -0.45 11.73
C GLY A 336 24.12 -0.95 12.98
N TYR A 337 24.38 -2.25 13.07
CA TYR A 337 25.13 -2.85 14.18
C TYR A 337 26.60 -2.39 14.22
N ALA A 338 27.25 -2.26 13.05
CA ALA A 338 28.64 -1.80 12.99
C ALA A 338 28.80 -0.32 13.39
N HIS A 339 27.76 0.49 13.18
CA HIS A 339 27.78 1.96 13.37
C HIS A 339 26.82 2.43 14.48
N GLU A 340 26.38 1.54 15.37
CA GLU A 340 25.25 1.80 16.25
C GLU A 340 25.45 3.04 17.15
N ALA A 341 26.64 3.20 17.75
CA ALA A 341 26.90 4.31 18.66
C ALA A 341 26.79 5.69 17.95
N GLU A 342 27.33 5.79 16.74
CA GLU A 342 27.25 6.99 15.90
C GLU A 342 25.79 7.25 15.50
N LEU A 343 25.11 6.25 14.96
CA LEU A 343 23.71 6.36 14.53
C LEU A 343 22.79 6.75 15.69
N LYS A 344 23.03 6.21 16.88
CA LYS A 344 22.31 6.55 18.09
C LYS A 344 22.46 8.02 18.45
N GLN A 345 23.68 8.55 18.41
CA GLN A 345 23.94 9.97 18.65
C GLN A 345 23.23 10.86 17.62
N GLU A 346 23.36 10.55 16.33
CA GLU A 346 22.72 11.31 15.26
C GLU A 346 21.19 11.27 15.37
N PHE A 347 20.63 10.10 15.63
CA PHE A 347 19.18 9.88 15.69
C PHE A 347 18.57 10.64 16.85
N PHE A 348 19.15 10.57 18.06
CA PHE A 348 18.60 11.29 19.22
C PHE A 348 18.64 12.82 19.08
N ALA A 349 19.57 13.34 18.28
CA ALA A 349 19.58 14.76 17.93
C ALA A 349 18.44 15.15 16.96
N ALA A 350 17.96 14.22 16.13
CA ALA A 350 16.98 14.49 15.07
C ALA A 350 15.56 13.99 15.36
N MET A 351 15.37 13.01 16.26
CA MET A 351 14.16 12.18 16.34
C MET A 351 12.84 12.94 16.61
N ARG A 352 12.91 14.15 17.17
CA ARG A 352 11.73 14.99 17.45
C ARG A 352 11.29 15.84 16.26
N GLY A 353 12.11 15.91 15.21
CA GLY A 353 11.82 16.66 13.99
C GLY A 353 10.97 15.89 12.98
N SER A 354 10.55 16.61 11.94
CA SER A 354 9.77 16.09 10.81
C SER A 354 10.60 15.73 9.58
N ASP A 355 11.90 16.06 9.57
CA ASP A 355 12.79 15.69 8.46
C ASP A 355 13.16 14.20 8.53
N MET A 356 12.66 13.46 7.54
CA MET A 356 12.87 12.02 7.41
C MET A 356 13.98 11.68 6.42
N SER A 357 14.45 12.63 5.61
CA SER A 357 15.22 12.36 4.39
C SER A 357 16.54 11.61 4.62
N LYS A 358 17.17 11.80 5.79
CA LYS A 358 18.39 11.08 6.21
C LYS A 358 18.12 9.65 6.74
N TRP A 359 16.88 9.34 7.11
CA TRP A 359 16.54 8.19 7.94
C TRP A 359 15.49 7.25 7.34
N LEU A 360 14.55 7.75 6.54
CA LEU A 360 13.45 6.96 5.98
C LEU A 360 13.18 7.38 4.54
N TYR A 361 12.96 6.38 3.69
CA TYR A 361 12.73 6.47 2.25
C TYR A 361 13.88 7.16 1.50
N GLY A 362 15.11 7.05 2.02
CA GLY A 362 16.26 7.82 1.57
C GLY A 362 17.49 7.70 2.47
N GLY A 363 18.44 8.63 2.32
CA GLY A 363 19.61 8.72 3.19
C GLY A 363 20.81 7.85 2.80
N ALA A 364 20.73 7.13 1.67
CA ALA A 364 21.87 6.38 1.13
C ALA A 364 23.00 7.33 0.71
N ASN A 365 24.24 6.92 0.98
CA ASN A 365 25.45 7.56 0.49
C ASN A 365 26.45 6.49 0.05
N GLU A 366 26.63 6.36 -1.27
CA GLU A 366 27.52 5.37 -1.87
C GLU A 366 29.00 5.60 -1.49
N ALA A 367 29.43 6.86 -1.35
CA ALA A 367 30.83 7.19 -1.06
C ALA A 367 31.25 6.75 0.36
N SER A 368 30.32 6.79 1.32
CA SER A 368 30.56 6.34 2.69
C SER A 368 30.06 4.93 2.97
N GLY A 369 29.42 4.27 2.01
CA GLY A 369 28.76 2.98 2.19
C GLY A 369 27.52 3.03 3.11
N ARG A 370 26.99 4.22 3.42
CA ARG A 370 25.81 4.38 4.29
C ARG A 370 24.56 3.91 3.53
N PRO A 371 23.81 2.91 4.03
CA PRO A 371 22.58 2.49 3.39
C PRO A 371 21.45 3.51 3.62
N ALA A 372 20.42 3.44 2.77
CA ALA A 372 19.16 4.13 3.02
C ALA A 372 18.44 3.56 4.25
N ASP A 373 17.44 4.27 4.75
CA ASP A 373 16.41 3.73 5.64
C ASP A 373 16.87 3.33 7.06
N LEU A 374 17.97 3.89 7.55
CA LEU A 374 18.53 3.61 8.90
C LEU A 374 17.58 3.93 10.07
N GLY A 375 16.47 4.64 9.83
CA GLY A 375 15.38 4.79 10.79
C GLY A 375 14.73 3.45 11.16
N TYR A 376 14.66 2.47 10.25
CA TYR A 376 14.17 1.12 10.54
C TYR A 376 15.05 0.45 11.60
N PHE A 377 16.38 0.52 11.44
CA PHE A 377 17.32 -0.02 12.42
C PHE A 377 17.15 0.63 13.80
N MET A 378 17.06 1.96 13.85
CA MET A 378 16.87 2.68 15.13
C MET A 378 15.58 2.28 15.83
N GLY A 379 14.46 2.24 15.10
CA GLY A 379 13.17 1.81 15.63
C GLY A 379 13.17 0.35 16.08
N PHE A 380 13.80 -0.53 15.31
CA PHE A 380 13.95 -1.94 15.65
C PHE A 380 14.69 -2.11 16.98
N ARG A 381 15.81 -1.39 17.18
CA ARG A 381 16.60 -1.50 18.41
C ARG A 381 15.86 -0.96 19.63
N ILE A 382 15.10 0.11 19.47
CA ILE A 382 14.20 0.62 20.51
C ILE A 382 13.15 -0.42 20.88
N CYS A 383 12.45 -1.00 19.90
CA CYS A 383 11.41 -2.01 20.13
C CYS A 383 11.99 -3.31 20.71
N GLN A 384 13.16 -3.75 20.23
CA GLN A 384 13.88 -4.91 20.74
C GLN A 384 14.26 -4.72 22.21
N ALA A 385 14.85 -3.58 22.57
CA ALA A 385 15.22 -3.30 23.96
C ALA A 385 13.98 -3.21 24.87
N TYR A 386 12.89 -2.58 24.39
CA TYR A 386 11.61 -2.56 25.10
C TYR A 386 11.07 -3.97 25.36
N TYR A 387 11.00 -4.79 24.33
CA TYR A 387 10.55 -6.17 24.44
C TYR A 387 11.44 -6.98 25.38
N GLN A 388 12.76 -6.84 25.32
CA GLN A 388 13.70 -7.55 26.19
C GLN A 388 13.53 -7.17 27.66
N ASN A 389 13.32 -5.89 27.96
CA ASN A 389 13.13 -5.39 29.33
C ASN A 389 11.74 -5.68 29.91
N ALA A 390 10.74 -5.92 29.05
CA ALA A 390 9.39 -6.23 29.50
C ALA A 390 9.32 -7.60 30.20
N ARG A 391 8.61 -7.66 31.34
CA ARG A 391 8.32 -8.93 32.04
C ARG A 391 7.30 -9.77 31.29
N ASP A 392 6.25 -9.12 30.77
CA ASP A 392 5.23 -9.74 29.94
C ASP A 392 5.55 -9.46 28.45
N LYS A 393 5.97 -10.50 27.74
CA LYS A 393 6.31 -10.42 26.32
C LYS A 393 5.08 -10.23 25.42
N LYS A 394 3.91 -10.76 25.80
CA LYS A 394 2.67 -10.56 25.04
C LYS A 394 2.23 -9.11 25.15
N GLN A 395 2.26 -8.54 26.36
CA GLN A 395 1.95 -7.13 26.55
C GLN A 395 2.94 -6.22 25.79
N ALA A 396 4.23 -6.57 25.76
CA ALA A 396 5.20 -5.79 24.98
C ALA A 396 4.87 -5.74 23.49
N ILE A 397 4.34 -6.82 22.90
CA ILE A 397 3.90 -6.83 21.50
C ILE A 397 2.66 -5.96 21.31
N VAL A 398 1.69 -6.03 22.24
CA VAL A 398 0.52 -5.13 22.24
C VAL A 398 0.98 -3.67 22.23
N ASP A 399 1.91 -3.32 23.12
CA ASP A 399 2.44 -1.97 23.23
C ASP A 399 3.19 -1.54 21.97
N ILE A 400 4.09 -2.40 21.44
CA ILE A 400 4.84 -2.13 20.22
C ILE A 400 3.92 -1.95 19.01
N LEU A 401 2.76 -2.60 18.92
CA LEU A 401 1.85 -2.47 17.77
C LEU A 401 0.85 -1.32 17.91
N ASN A 402 0.54 -0.85 19.12
CA ASN A 402 -0.56 0.08 19.37
C ASN A 402 -0.13 1.37 20.09
N ILE A 403 1.18 1.67 20.12
CA ILE A 403 1.68 2.83 20.87
C ILE A 403 1.16 4.16 20.29
N LYS A 404 0.70 5.04 21.19
CA LYS A 404 0.39 6.45 20.88
C LYS A 404 1.44 7.42 21.45
N ASP A 405 2.04 7.06 22.59
CA ASP A 405 3.13 7.83 23.23
C ASP A 405 4.49 7.18 22.94
N PHE A 406 5.10 7.59 21.83
CA PHE A 406 6.37 7.04 21.35
C PHE A 406 7.56 7.34 22.29
N GLU A 407 7.54 8.49 22.99
CA GLU A 407 8.57 8.87 23.97
C GLU A 407 8.51 7.95 25.20
N ARG A 408 7.31 7.55 25.63
CA ARG A 408 7.14 6.56 26.70
C ARG A 408 7.71 5.20 26.33
N LEU A 409 7.50 4.72 25.10
CA LEU A 409 8.08 3.45 24.65
C LEU A 409 9.62 3.54 24.62
N LEU A 410 10.17 4.63 24.09
CA LEU A 410 11.61 4.89 24.12
C LEU A 410 12.14 4.91 25.57
N ALA A 411 11.48 5.61 26.48
CA ALA A 411 11.91 5.67 27.89
C ALA A 411 11.88 4.28 28.56
N GLY A 412 10.81 3.50 28.32
CA GLY A 412 10.67 2.13 28.82
C GLY A 412 11.68 1.15 28.21
N SER A 413 12.16 1.42 26.98
CA SER A 413 13.18 0.59 26.34
C SER A 413 14.54 0.70 27.03
N GLY A 414 14.80 1.80 27.75
CA GLY A 414 16.12 2.11 28.30
C GLY A 414 17.19 2.41 27.24
N TYR A 415 16.84 2.35 25.95
CA TYR A 415 17.80 2.42 24.85
C TYR A 415 18.54 3.75 24.76
N GLN A 416 17.96 4.85 25.29
CA GLN A 416 18.61 6.16 25.36
C GLN A 416 19.79 6.24 26.33
N ARG A 417 19.92 5.30 27.28
CA ARG A 417 21.02 5.33 28.26
C ARG A 417 22.34 4.90 27.60
N PRO A 418 23.50 5.46 28.00
CA PRO A 418 24.80 4.88 27.67
C PRO A 418 24.81 3.42 28.14
N GLN A 419 25.30 2.51 27.28
CA GLN A 419 25.49 1.11 27.65
C GLN A 419 26.77 0.94 28.46
#